data_AF-A0A7W2TH39-F1
#
_entry.id   AF-A0A7W2TH39-F1
#
_cell.length_a   1.000
_cell.length_b   1.000
_cell.length_c   1.000
_cell.angle_alpha   90.00
_cell.angle_beta   90.00
_cell.angle_gamma   90.00
#
_symmetry.space_group_name_H-M   'P 1'
#
loop_
_entity.id
_entity.type
_entity.pdbx_description
1 polymer ?
#
loop_
_entity_poly.entity_id
_entity_poly.type
_entity_poly.pdbx_seq_one_letter_code
_entity_poly.pdbx_strand_id
1 'polypeptide(L)'
;MAKIIMLMLLLSISNHCQANSIAIDAVKADEKIIHYLADKSITNFQITYQQLELGDICGFVGCQWRKLVSVVVTSRSANAPSTTIVALVEGLVPNNQEQPKVTFVTLNNSLPNTLTFIN
;
A
#
# COMPACT_ATOMS: atom_id res chain seq x y z
N MET A 1 6.69 43.98 -9.87
CA MET A 1 5.54 43.06 -10.05
C MET A 1 5.96 41.67 -10.55
N ALA A 2 6.87 41.55 -11.52
CA ALA A 2 7.35 40.24 -12.02
C ALA A 2 8.02 39.33 -10.95
N LYS A 3 8.70 39.90 -9.95
CA LYS A 3 9.39 39.11 -8.89
C LYS A 3 8.45 38.39 -7.91
N ILE A 4 7.22 38.88 -7.75
CA ILE A 4 6.23 38.27 -6.82
C ILE A 4 5.55 37.06 -7.48
N ILE A 5 5.34 37.13 -8.80
CA ILE A 5 4.74 36.05 -9.59
C ILE A 5 5.65 34.80 -9.59
N MET A 6 6.97 35.02 -9.64
CA MET A 6 7.94 33.92 -9.60
C MET A 6 7.92 33.16 -8.26
N LEU A 7 7.70 33.84 -7.13
CA LEU A 7 7.64 33.22 -5.81
C LEU A 7 6.38 32.36 -5.60
N MET A 8 5.24 32.73 -6.20
CA MET A 8 4.02 31.92 -6.17
C MET A 8 4.13 30.64 -7.01
N LEU A 9 4.88 30.66 -8.11
CA LEU A 9 5.11 29.47 -8.95
C LEU A 9 6.05 28.44 -8.30
N LEU A 10 6.93 28.87 -7.40
CA LEU A 10 7.83 27.97 -6.67
C LEU A 10 7.13 27.20 -5.53
N LEU A 11 6.03 27.73 -5.00
CA LEU A 11 5.25 27.12 -3.92
C LEU A 11 4.24 26.06 -4.39
N SER A 12 3.94 25.99 -5.69
CA SER A 12 3.01 24.99 -6.25
C SER A 12 3.67 23.67 -6.63
N ILE A 13 5.01 23.59 -6.62
CA ILE A 13 5.75 22.38 -7.01
C ILE A 13 6.05 21.46 -5.82
N SER A 14 5.85 21.93 -4.58
CA SER A 14 6.27 21.21 -3.37
C SER A 14 5.28 20.20 -2.79
N ASN A 15 4.04 20.11 -3.31
CA ASN A 15 3.01 19.24 -2.71
C ASN A 15 2.83 17.86 -3.36
N HIS A 16 3.68 17.47 -4.33
CA HIS A 16 3.48 16.22 -5.08
C HIS A 16 4.30 15.01 -4.60
N CYS A 17 5.03 15.12 -3.47
CA CYS A 17 6.02 14.10 -3.08
C CYS A 17 5.69 13.25 -1.84
N GLN A 18 4.54 13.42 -1.18
CA GLN A 18 4.18 12.61 -0.01
C GLN A 18 2.67 12.32 0.07
N ALA A 19 2.13 11.63 -0.94
CA ALA A 19 0.93 10.82 -0.72
C ALA A 19 1.39 9.38 -0.47
N ASN A 20 1.91 9.11 0.73
CA ASN A 20 1.94 7.72 1.19
C ASN A 20 0.48 7.25 1.18
N SER A 21 0.20 6.17 0.47
CA SER A 21 -1.17 5.69 0.32
C SER A 21 -1.69 5.17 1.65
N ILE A 22 -2.90 5.58 2.04
CA ILE A 22 -3.63 5.09 3.22
C ILE A 22 -3.61 3.55 3.28
N ALA A 23 -3.64 2.88 2.12
CA ALA A 23 -3.55 1.43 2.04
C ALA A 23 -2.18 0.87 2.47
N ILE A 24 -1.09 1.53 2.09
CA ILE A 24 0.27 1.14 2.50
C ILE A 24 0.45 1.37 4.00
N ASP A 25 -0.05 2.49 4.52
CA ASP A 25 0.05 2.79 5.95
C ASP A 25 -0.76 1.79 6.80
N ALA A 26 -1.94 1.39 6.33
CA ALA A 26 -2.72 0.33 6.97
C ALA A 26 -1.94 -1.00 7.02
N VAL A 27 -1.28 -1.39 5.92
CA VAL A 27 -0.48 -2.63 5.86
C VAL A 27 0.77 -2.55 6.74
N LYS A 28 1.40 -1.39 6.85
CA LYS A 28 2.54 -1.18 7.77
C LYS A 28 2.15 -1.26 9.24
N ALA A 29 0.92 -0.87 9.57
CA ALA A 29 0.38 -0.91 10.93
C ALA A 29 -0.18 -2.29 11.31
N ASP A 30 -0.36 -3.20 10.36
CA ASP A 30 -0.90 -4.54 10.61
C ASP A 30 0.08 -5.41 11.43
N GLU A 31 -0.42 -6.03 12.51
CA GLU A 31 0.38 -6.84 13.43
C GLU A 31 1.12 -7.98 12.73
N LYS A 32 0.50 -8.63 11.72
CA LYS A 32 1.14 -9.75 11.00
C LYS A 32 2.36 -9.25 10.22
N ILE A 33 2.30 -8.06 9.63
CA ILE A 33 3.45 -7.46 8.94
C ILE A 33 4.52 -7.02 9.94
N ILE A 34 4.13 -6.37 11.03
CA ILE A 34 5.07 -5.95 12.08
C ILE A 34 5.84 -7.15 12.62
N HIS A 35 5.13 -8.24 12.98
CA HIS A 35 5.75 -9.47 13.46
C HIS A 35 6.63 -10.13 12.40
N TYR A 36 6.18 -10.21 11.14
CA TYR A 36 6.97 -10.79 10.06
C TYR A 36 8.27 -10.01 9.77
N LEU A 37 8.26 -8.70 9.95
CA LEU A 37 9.41 -7.83 9.69
C LEU A 37 10.31 -7.63 10.91
N ALA A 38 9.91 -8.08 12.11
CA ALA A 38 10.63 -7.85 13.35
C ALA A 38 12.08 -8.38 13.34
N ASP A 39 12.34 -9.47 12.62
CA ASP A 39 13.66 -10.09 12.47
C ASP A 39 14.43 -9.63 11.21
N LYS A 40 13.84 -8.74 10.39
CA LYS A 40 14.38 -8.33 9.09
C LYS A 40 15.04 -6.97 9.18
N SER A 41 16.30 -6.95 9.64
CA SER A 41 17.06 -5.71 9.75
C SER A 41 17.23 -5.02 8.40
N ILE A 42 17.12 -3.69 8.39
CA ILE A 42 17.29 -2.85 7.19
C ILE A 42 18.70 -2.96 6.55
N THR A 43 19.68 -3.42 7.34
CA THR A 43 21.05 -3.68 6.89
C THR A 43 21.16 -4.94 6.03
N ASN A 44 20.32 -5.94 6.30
CA ASN A 44 20.36 -7.25 5.64
C ASN A 44 19.24 -7.41 4.62
N PHE A 45 18.15 -6.66 4.76
CA PHE A 45 16.97 -6.76 3.92
C PHE A 45 16.59 -5.42 3.29
N GLN A 46 16.03 -5.50 2.09
CA GLN A 46 15.31 -4.42 1.44
C GLN A 46 13.83 -4.77 1.46
N ILE A 47 13.02 -3.86 2.03
CA ILE A 47 11.57 -4.00 2.13
C ILE A 47 10.98 -2.93 1.21
N THR A 48 10.14 -3.35 0.25
CA THR A 48 9.47 -2.46 -0.69
C THR A 48 7.97 -2.68 -0.63
N TYR A 49 7.21 -1.60 -0.61
CA TYR A 49 5.75 -1.62 -0.65
C TYR A 49 5.31 -1.13 -2.02
N GLN A 50 4.49 -1.91 -2.73
CA GLN A 50 3.89 -1.47 -3.99
C GLN A 50 2.39 -1.62 -3.87
N GLN A 51 1.66 -0.64 -4.40
CA GLN A 51 0.21 -0.67 -4.43
C GLN A 51 -0.31 -0.83 -5.85
N LEU A 52 -1.45 -1.51 -5.99
CA LEU A 52 -2.23 -1.61 -7.20
C LEU A 52 -3.68 -1.24 -6.88
N GLU A 53 -4.26 -0.33 -7.64
CA GLU A 53 -5.66 0.05 -7.49
C GLU A 53 -6.55 -1.01 -8.15
N LEU A 54 -7.54 -1.53 -7.41
CA LEU A 54 -8.52 -2.47 -7.94
C LEU A 54 -9.83 -1.78 -8.37
N GLY A 55 -9.91 -0.47 -8.18
CA GLY A 55 -11.09 0.35 -8.45
C GLY A 55 -11.99 0.52 -7.22
N ASP A 56 -13.02 1.33 -7.43
CA ASP A 56 -13.97 1.72 -6.39
C ASP A 56 -15.36 1.18 -6.73
N ILE A 57 -16.09 0.74 -5.70
CA ILE A 57 -17.46 0.26 -5.81
C ILE A 57 -18.34 1.25 -5.04
N CYS A 58 -19.23 1.94 -5.76
CA CYS A 58 -20.18 2.88 -5.15
C CYS A 58 -21.59 2.28 -5.10
N GLY A 59 -22.19 2.32 -3.91
CA GLY A 59 -23.57 1.92 -3.66
C GLY A 59 -24.35 3.01 -2.92
N PHE A 60 -25.59 2.71 -2.56
CA PHE A 60 -26.46 3.64 -1.84
C PHE A 60 -25.90 4.09 -0.47
N VAL A 61 -25.06 3.27 0.14
CA VAL A 61 -24.47 3.49 1.47
C VAL A 61 -23.08 4.15 1.45
N GLY A 62 -22.55 4.50 0.28
CA GLY A 62 -21.23 5.11 0.11
C GLY A 62 -20.38 4.40 -0.94
N CYS A 63 -19.15 4.90 -1.13
CA CYS A 63 -18.16 4.28 -2.01
C CYS A 63 -17.13 3.52 -1.18
N GLN A 64 -16.88 2.27 -1.54
CA GLN A 64 -15.81 1.46 -1.01
C GLN A 64 -14.66 1.45 -2.01
N TRP A 65 -13.46 1.84 -1.56
CA TRP A 65 -12.25 1.72 -2.34
C TRP A 65 -11.53 0.42 -2.01
N ARG A 66 -10.87 -0.17 -3.01
CA ARG A 66 -10.12 -1.42 -2.86
C ARG A 66 -8.74 -1.28 -3.50
N LYS A 67 -7.70 -1.60 -2.73
CA LYS A 67 -6.31 -1.59 -3.20
C LYS A 67 -5.63 -2.91 -2.84
N LEU A 68 -4.81 -3.44 -3.74
CA LEU A 68 -3.84 -4.47 -3.38
C LEU A 68 -2.54 -3.79 -2.98
N VAL A 69 -1.94 -4.25 -1.90
CA VAL A 69 -0.61 -3.84 -1.46
C VAL A 69 0.26 -5.08 -1.42
N SER A 70 1.37 -5.03 -2.13
CA SER A 70 2.41 -6.05 -2.07
C SER A 70 3.56 -5.55 -1.19
N VAL A 71 3.98 -6.40 -0.26
CA VAL A 71 5.17 -6.23 0.57
C VAL A 71 6.22 -7.17 0.04
N VAL A 72 7.21 -6.63 -0.66
CA VAL A 72 8.33 -7.38 -1.23
C VAL A 72 9.51 -7.26 -0.29
N VAL A 73 9.96 -8.39 0.24
CA VAL A 73 11.13 -8.48 1.11
C VAL A 73 12.22 -9.26 0.42
N THR A 74 13.34 -8.59 0.17
CA THR A 74 14.49 -9.14 -0.54
C THR A 74 15.71 -9.08 0.37
N SER A 75 16.41 -10.20 0.56
CA SER A 75 17.71 -10.17 1.23
C SER A 75 18.74 -9.47 0.33
N ARG A 76 19.63 -8.67 0.94
CA ARG A 76 20.71 -7.96 0.25
C ARG A 76 21.88 -8.86 -0.12
N SER A 77 21.87 -10.13 0.30
CA SER A 77 22.85 -11.12 -0.16
C SER A 77 22.67 -11.43 -1.65
N ALA A 78 23.77 -11.64 -2.36
CA ALA A 78 23.74 -11.97 -3.79
C ALA A 78 22.85 -13.21 -4.06
N ASN A 79 22.03 -13.13 -5.11
CA ASN A 79 21.13 -14.20 -5.58
C ASN A 79 20.11 -14.73 -4.56
N ALA A 80 19.76 -13.95 -3.54
CA ALA A 80 18.75 -14.40 -2.58
C ALA A 80 17.32 -14.30 -3.13
N PRO A 81 16.45 -15.27 -2.80
CA PRO A 81 15.05 -15.21 -3.17
C PRO A 81 14.34 -14.06 -2.43
N SER A 82 13.40 -13.42 -3.13
CA SER A 82 12.47 -12.46 -2.54
C SER A 82 11.22 -13.16 -2.04
N THR A 83 10.67 -12.68 -0.93
CA THR A 83 9.34 -13.08 -0.44
C THR A 83 8.36 -11.95 -0.68
N THR A 84 7.24 -12.24 -1.32
CA THR A 84 6.17 -11.27 -1.56
C THR A 84 4.92 -11.66 -0.79
N ILE A 85 4.47 -10.76 0.07
CA ILE A 85 3.18 -10.87 0.76
C ILE A 85 2.20 -9.93 0.06
N VAL A 86 0.98 -10.38 -0.19
CA VAL A 86 -0.05 -9.56 -0.82
C VAL A 86 -1.22 -9.39 0.13
N ALA A 87 -1.65 -8.14 0.30
CA ALA A 87 -2.79 -7.77 1.12
C ALA A 87 -3.82 -7.00 0.28
N LEU A 88 -5.08 -7.40 0.37
CA LEU A 88 -6.22 -6.60 -0.03
C LEU A 88 -6.54 -5.61 1.09
N VAL A 89 -6.60 -4.32 0.75
CA VAL A 89 -6.95 -3.25 1.66
C VAL A 89 -8.24 -2.59 1.17
N GLU A 90 -9.20 -2.48 2.06
CA GLU A 90 -10.53 -1.96 1.77
C GLU A 90 -10.85 -0.82 2.73
N GLY A 91 -11.39 0.28 2.21
CA GLY A 91 -11.85 1.40 3.04
C GLY A 91 -13.07 2.09 2.45
N LEU A 92 -13.67 2.99 3.22
CA LEU A 92 -14.89 3.70 2.85
C LEU A 92 -14.60 5.18 2.56
N VAL A 93 -15.31 5.73 1.58
CA VAL A 93 -15.44 7.15 1.30
C VAL A 93 -16.85 7.60 1.70
N PRO A 94 -17.03 8.73 2.42
CA PRO A 94 -16.03 9.73 2.82
C PRO A 94 -15.40 9.49 4.21
N ASN A 95 -15.71 8.38 4.86
CA ASN A 95 -15.42 8.23 6.29
C ASN A 95 -13.98 7.74 6.55
N ASN A 96 -13.04 8.67 6.60
CA ASN A 96 -11.64 8.42 7.00
C ASN A 96 -11.48 8.05 8.50
N GLN A 97 -12.58 7.95 9.27
CA GLN A 97 -12.52 7.59 10.69
C GLN A 97 -12.51 6.07 10.93
N GLU A 98 -12.97 5.28 9.97
CA GLU A 98 -12.84 3.82 10.05
C GLU A 98 -11.47 3.39 9.54
N GLN A 99 -10.79 2.56 10.33
CA GLN A 99 -9.52 1.97 9.92
C GLN A 99 -9.76 1.06 8.71
N PRO A 100 -8.95 1.18 7.64
CA PRO A 100 -9.05 0.30 6.50
C PRO A 100 -8.91 -1.16 6.91
N LYS A 101 -9.75 -2.03 6.35
CA LYS A 101 -9.68 -3.47 6.58
C LYS A 101 -8.53 -4.04 5.74
N VAL A 102 -7.59 -4.72 6.39
CA VAL A 102 -6.47 -5.43 5.76
C VAL A 102 -6.78 -6.92 5.74
N THR A 103 -6.66 -7.57 4.58
CA THR A 103 -6.84 -9.02 4.42
C THR A 103 -5.73 -9.59 3.56
N PHE A 104 -4.99 -10.58 4.08
CA PHE A 104 -3.92 -11.24 3.33
C PHE A 104 -4.48 -12.22 2.32
N VAL A 105 -3.99 -12.14 1.08
CA VAL A 105 -4.49 -12.93 -0.05
C VAL A 105 -3.35 -13.72 -0.68
N THR A 106 -3.64 -14.95 -1.07
CA THR A 106 -2.72 -15.76 -1.88
C THR A 106 -3.11 -15.62 -3.34
N LEU A 107 -2.16 -15.20 -4.17
CA LEU A 107 -2.31 -15.19 -5.61
C LEU A 107 -1.98 -16.60 -6.14
N ASN A 108 -3.01 -17.36 -6.47
CA ASN A 108 -2.83 -18.66 -7.11
C ASN A 108 -2.62 -18.48 -8.62
N ASN A 109 -1.70 -19.26 -9.20
CA ASN A 109 -1.35 -19.25 -10.64
C ASN A 109 -2.47 -19.75 -11.58
N SER A 110 -3.70 -19.91 -11.10
CA SER A 110 -4.84 -20.32 -11.94
C SER A 110 -5.57 -19.09 -12.48
N LEU A 111 -5.53 -18.87 -13.80
CA LEU A 111 -6.63 -18.21 -14.50
C LEU A 111 -7.92 -18.96 -14.08
N PRO A 112 -8.95 -18.34 -13.47
CA PRO A 112 -9.35 -16.93 -13.50
C PRO A 112 -9.31 -16.23 -12.12
N ASN A 113 -9.06 -14.91 -12.12
CA ASN A 113 -9.31 -13.89 -11.08
C ASN A 113 -10.07 -14.32 -9.80
N THR A 114 -9.47 -15.20 -9.00
CA THR A 114 -10.06 -15.66 -7.74
C THR A 114 -9.04 -15.41 -6.63
N LEU A 115 -9.26 -14.34 -5.86
CA LEU A 115 -8.49 -14.06 -4.65
C LEU A 115 -8.91 -15.08 -3.59
N THR A 116 -7.97 -15.92 -3.17
CA THR A 116 -8.21 -16.88 -2.08
C THR A 116 -7.83 -16.20 -0.76
N PHE A 117 -8.82 -16.02 0.12
CA PHE A 117 -8.63 -15.43 1.44
C PHE A 117 -8.16 -16.52 2.42
N ILE A 118 -7.10 -16.25 3.19
CA ILE A 118 -6.67 -17.12 4.28
C ILE A 118 -7.14 -16.47 5.59
N ASN A 119 -7.96 -17.20 6.36
CA ASN A 119 -8.38 -16.82 7.72
C ASN A 119 -7.25 -17.06 8.72
#